data_AF-A0A537YKC7-F1
#
_entry.id   AF-A0A537YKC7-F1
#
_cell.length_a   1.000
_cell.length_b   1.000
_cell.length_c   1.000
_cell.angle_alpha   90.00
_cell.angle_beta   90.00
_cell.angle_gamma   90.00
#
_symmetry.space_group_name_H-M   'P 1'
#
loop_
_entity.id
_entity.type
_entity.pdbx_description
1 polymer ?
#
loop_
_entity_poly.entity_id
_entity_poly.type
_entity_poly.pdbx_seq_one_letter_code
_entity_poly.pdbx_strand_id
1 'polypeptide(L)'
;MRSVAVIGPNADAVSIMGGGSAEVTPYPSATPLEALREAFGPDVHVTHERGCDIDRSPRPVGSVGLRAVDGFTVELFGGPELDGVVVDRSQTERLRLFHFGVPHPGVEEGKWSMRVQGGVVTEETGVFTFALAQVGGARVLVDGNVVLDGIASP
;
A
#
# COMPACT_ATOMS: atom_id res chain seq x y z
N MET A 1 13.29 35.97 -12.00
CA MET A 1 13.19 34.87 -11.03
C MET A 1 13.89 33.68 -11.67
N ARG A 2 14.82 33.00 -10.98
CA ARG A 2 15.65 31.93 -11.58
C ARG A 2 15.36 30.54 -11.00
N SER A 3 14.83 30.48 -9.78
CA SER A 3 14.51 29.21 -9.12
C SER A 3 13.33 29.36 -8.17
N VAL A 4 12.66 28.23 -7.92
CA VAL A 4 11.54 28.06 -6.99
C VAL A 4 11.72 26.76 -6.25
N ALA A 5 11.63 26.81 -4.91
CA ALA A 5 11.52 25.61 -4.09
C ALA A 5 10.04 25.38 -3.75
N VAL A 6 9.52 24.21 -4.11
CA VAL A 6 8.19 23.74 -3.74
C VAL A 6 8.36 22.77 -2.57
N ILE A 7 7.66 23.02 -1.47
CA ILE A 7 7.75 22.19 -0.27
C ILE A 7 6.36 21.68 0.09
N GLY A 8 6.24 20.37 0.26
CA GLY A 8 5.06 19.76 0.84
C GLY A 8 4.70 18.41 0.22
N PRO A 9 4.06 17.53 1.01
CA PRO A 9 3.75 16.15 0.60
C PRO A 9 2.62 16.00 -0.41
N ASN A 10 1.87 17.07 -0.69
CA ASN A 10 0.82 17.07 -1.71
C ASN A 10 1.25 17.76 -3.00
N ALA A 11 2.50 18.25 -3.08
CA ALA A 11 2.96 18.94 -4.29
C ALA A 11 3.10 17.97 -5.47
N ASP A 12 3.52 16.74 -5.22
CA ASP A 12 3.71 15.66 -6.19
C ASP A 12 2.61 14.59 -6.16
N ALA A 13 1.50 14.86 -5.46
CA ALA A 13 0.38 13.93 -5.34
C ALA A 13 -0.92 14.52 -5.89
N VAL A 14 -1.70 13.69 -6.59
CA VAL A 14 -3.04 14.04 -7.07
C VAL A 14 -4.04 13.73 -5.96
N SER A 15 -4.39 14.75 -5.16
CA SER A 15 -5.38 14.63 -4.08
C SER A 15 -6.60 15.52 -4.36
N ILE A 16 -7.43 15.08 -5.31
CA ILE A 16 -8.58 15.85 -5.81
C ILE A 16 -9.94 15.39 -5.27
N MET A 17 -10.00 14.26 -4.56
CA MET A 17 -11.24 13.69 -4.00
C MET A 17 -11.02 13.12 -2.60
N GLY A 18 -12.11 12.96 -1.85
CA GLY A 18 -12.12 12.19 -0.60
C GLY A 18 -12.14 10.67 -0.87
N GLY A 19 -11.90 9.88 0.18
CA GLY A 19 -11.95 8.41 0.11
C GLY A 19 -13.32 7.81 0.47
N GLY A 20 -13.39 6.47 0.46
CA GLY A 20 -14.55 5.71 0.91
C GLY A 20 -15.62 5.56 -0.17
N SER A 21 -16.91 5.64 0.20
CA SER A 21 -18.02 5.40 -0.74
C SER A 21 -18.14 6.43 -1.87
N ALA A 22 -17.46 7.57 -1.73
CA ALA A 22 -17.38 8.62 -2.75
C ALA A 22 -16.11 8.52 -3.62
N GLU A 23 -15.25 7.54 -3.38
CA GLU A 23 -14.03 7.32 -4.15
C GLU A 23 -14.38 6.77 -5.54
N VAL A 24 -13.89 7.44 -6.57
CA VAL A 24 -14.02 7.01 -7.98
C VAL A 24 -12.65 7.06 -8.66
N THR A 25 -12.50 6.36 -9.77
CA THR A 25 -11.27 6.41 -10.58
C THR A 25 -11.14 7.80 -11.21
N PRO A 26 -10.11 8.59 -10.85
CA PRO A 26 -9.92 9.91 -11.43
C PRO A 26 -9.45 9.80 -12.88
N TYR A 27 -9.81 10.78 -13.71
CA TYR A 27 -9.13 11.01 -14.98
C TYR A 27 -7.68 11.44 -14.72
N PRO A 28 -6.74 11.19 -15.66
CA PRO A 28 -5.38 11.70 -15.56
C PRO A 28 -5.38 13.20 -15.24
N SER A 29 -4.75 13.58 -14.15
CA SER A 29 -4.71 14.95 -13.63
C SER A 29 -3.28 15.31 -13.27
N ALA A 30 -2.87 16.53 -13.57
CA ALA A 30 -1.55 17.03 -13.20
C ALA A 30 -1.48 17.27 -11.68
N THR A 31 -0.32 16.98 -11.10
CA THR A 31 0.04 17.37 -9.74
C THR A 31 0.29 18.88 -9.66
N PRO A 32 0.17 19.51 -8.47
CA PRO A 32 0.56 20.91 -8.30
C PRO A 32 1.99 21.20 -8.77
N LEU A 33 2.94 20.28 -8.56
CA LEU A 33 4.33 20.41 -9.00
C LEU A 33 4.46 20.41 -10.53
N GLU A 34 3.75 19.51 -11.21
CA GLU A 34 3.72 19.49 -12.69
C GLU A 34 3.12 20.77 -13.25
N ALA A 35 1.99 21.22 -12.69
CA ALA A 35 1.34 22.46 -13.10
C ALA A 35 2.24 23.69 -12.88
N LEU A 36 2.98 23.75 -11.78
CA LEU A 36 3.96 24.82 -11.52
C LEU A 36 5.13 24.77 -12.51
N ARG A 37 5.67 23.58 -12.80
CA ARG A 37 6.75 23.41 -13.79
C ARG A 37 6.30 23.85 -15.18
N GLU A 38 5.08 23.49 -15.58
CA GLU A 38 4.50 23.92 -16.85
C GLU A 38 4.31 25.44 -16.89
N ALA A 39 3.73 26.04 -15.83
CA ALA A 39 3.44 27.47 -15.77
C ALA A 39 4.70 28.35 -15.76
N PHE A 40 5.77 27.94 -15.06
CA PHE A 40 7.02 28.69 -15.02
C PHE A 40 7.90 28.50 -16.26
N GLY A 41 7.68 27.40 -17.00
CA GLY A 41 8.48 27.05 -18.17
C GLY A 41 9.90 26.56 -17.83
N PRO A 42 10.68 26.17 -18.86
CA PRO A 42 11.96 25.50 -18.68
C PRO A 42 13.08 26.40 -18.13
N ASP A 43 12.93 27.73 -18.20
CA ASP A 43 13.95 28.70 -17.78
C ASP A 43 14.01 28.90 -16.25
N VAL A 44 13.03 28.37 -15.52
CA VAL A 44 12.95 28.46 -14.06
C VAL A 44 13.21 27.09 -13.44
N HIS A 45 14.22 27.03 -12.57
CA HIS A 45 14.54 25.79 -11.87
C HIS A 45 13.56 25.55 -10.72
N VAL A 46 12.63 24.59 -10.90
CA VAL A 46 11.66 24.20 -9.87
C VAL A 46 12.13 22.92 -9.15
N THR A 47 12.62 23.09 -7.93
CA THR A 47 12.96 21.97 -7.02
C THR A 47 11.77 21.63 -6.15
N HIS A 48 11.67 20.36 -5.74
CA HIS A 48 10.65 19.90 -4.82
C HIS A 48 11.29 19.08 -3.71
N GLU A 49 10.82 19.34 -2.49
CA GLU A 49 11.12 18.52 -1.32
C GLU A 49 9.80 18.20 -0.60
N ARG A 50 9.61 16.93 -0.23
CA ARG A 50 8.37 16.47 0.42
C ARG A 50 8.15 17.17 1.77
N GLY A 51 9.23 17.37 2.52
CA GLY A 51 9.23 18.06 3.82
C GLY A 51 8.70 17.23 4.99
N CYS A 52 7.48 16.70 4.90
CA CYS A 52 6.88 15.91 5.98
C CYS A 52 5.92 14.82 5.48
N ASP A 53 5.52 13.93 6.40
CA ASP A 53 4.54 12.88 6.16
C ASP A 53 3.21 13.27 6.80
N ILE A 54 2.14 13.27 6.02
CA ILE A 54 0.78 13.65 6.46
C ILE A 54 -0.22 12.49 6.35
N ASP A 55 0.24 11.30 6.03
CA ASP A 55 -0.63 10.14 5.86
C ASP A 55 -1.27 9.76 7.20
N ARG A 56 -2.61 9.79 7.25
CA ARG A 56 -3.37 9.40 8.44
C ARG A 56 -3.23 7.91 8.76
N SER A 57 -3.02 7.10 7.74
CA SER A 57 -2.85 5.65 7.85
C SER A 57 -1.55 5.22 7.19
N PRO A 58 -0.92 4.14 7.65
CA PRO A 58 0.21 3.54 6.97
C PRO A 58 -0.10 3.29 5.49
N ARG A 59 0.86 3.59 4.63
CA ARG A 59 0.76 3.28 3.21
C ARG A 59 0.81 1.76 3.02
N PRO A 60 -0.02 1.18 2.13
CA PRO A 60 0.09 -0.24 1.81
C PRO A 60 1.49 -0.58 1.31
N VAL A 61 2.06 -1.67 1.80
CA VAL A 61 3.30 -2.21 1.26
C VAL A 61 3.06 -2.64 -0.19
N GLY A 62 4.03 -2.45 -1.07
CA GLY A 62 3.85 -2.54 -2.52
C GLY A 62 3.53 -1.20 -3.20
N SER A 63 3.43 -0.11 -2.42
CA SER A 63 3.27 1.25 -2.94
C SER A 63 4.57 2.08 -2.84
N VAL A 64 4.48 3.40 -2.99
CA VAL A 64 5.62 4.33 -2.96
C VAL A 64 6.42 4.17 -1.66
N GLY A 65 7.75 4.08 -1.79
CA GLY A 65 8.70 3.93 -0.68
C GLY A 65 9.06 2.48 -0.35
N LEU A 66 8.18 1.52 -0.62
CA LEU A 66 8.44 0.09 -0.42
C LEU A 66 7.69 -0.73 -1.48
N ARG A 67 8.29 -0.82 -2.67
CA ARG A 67 7.68 -1.43 -3.86
C ARG A 67 7.77 -2.94 -3.81
N ALA A 68 6.77 -3.61 -4.36
CA ALA A 68 6.85 -5.06 -4.60
C ALA A 68 7.83 -5.32 -5.76
N VAL A 69 8.60 -6.40 -5.66
CA VAL A 69 9.53 -6.81 -6.73
C VAL A 69 8.77 -7.44 -7.90
N ASP A 70 7.99 -8.49 -7.59
CA ASP A 70 7.21 -9.28 -8.56
C ASP A 70 5.74 -9.39 -8.11
N GLY A 71 5.24 -8.40 -7.38
CA GLY A 71 3.96 -8.46 -6.69
C GLY A 71 4.00 -9.41 -5.47
N PHE A 72 2.80 -9.80 -5.02
CA PHE A 72 2.58 -10.74 -3.93
C PHE A 72 1.65 -11.86 -4.38
N THR A 73 2.09 -13.10 -4.13
CA THR A 73 1.25 -14.27 -4.29
C THR A 73 0.32 -14.39 -3.10
N VAL A 74 -0.98 -14.53 -3.38
CA VAL A 74 -2.04 -14.76 -2.41
C VAL A 74 -2.50 -16.22 -2.54
N GLU A 75 -2.43 -16.97 -1.46
CA GLU A 75 -2.96 -18.32 -1.36
C GLU A 75 -4.10 -18.34 -0.34
N LEU A 76 -5.27 -18.80 -0.78
CA LEU A 76 -6.45 -18.98 0.07
C LEU A 76 -6.59 -20.45 0.45
N PHE A 77 -6.71 -20.73 1.73
CA PHE A 77 -6.82 -22.07 2.31
C PHE A 77 -8.24 -22.33 2.80
N GLY A 78 -8.75 -23.54 2.57
CA GLY A 78 -10.07 -23.97 3.06
C GLY A 78 -10.10 -24.33 4.56
N GLY A 79 -8.98 -24.18 5.28
CA GLY A 79 -8.89 -24.33 6.73
C GLY A 79 -8.49 -23.00 7.42
N PRO A 80 -8.78 -22.85 8.72
CA PRO A 80 -8.56 -21.60 9.45
C PRO A 80 -7.10 -21.31 9.83
N GLU A 81 -6.18 -22.28 9.72
CA GLU A 81 -4.81 -22.17 10.23
C GLU A 81 -3.76 -22.47 9.14
N LEU A 82 -3.99 -21.95 7.94
CA LEU A 82 -3.20 -22.19 6.73
C LEU A 82 -3.08 -23.69 6.38
N ASP A 83 -4.14 -24.42 6.71
CA ASP A 83 -4.28 -25.86 6.56
C ASP A 83 -5.36 -26.22 5.54
N GLY A 84 -5.43 -27.50 5.17
CA GLY A 84 -6.33 -27.98 4.13
C GLY A 84 -5.85 -27.65 2.71
N VAL A 85 -6.78 -27.68 1.76
CA VAL A 85 -6.50 -27.47 0.34
C VAL A 85 -6.42 -25.97 0.05
N VAL A 86 -5.44 -25.57 -0.78
CA VAL A 86 -5.40 -24.24 -1.39
C VAL A 86 -6.53 -24.17 -2.42
N VAL A 87 -7.57 -23.39 -2.10
CA VAL A 87 -8.79 -23.27 -2.92
C VAL A 87 -8.66 -22.22 -4.03
N ASP A 88 -7.77 -21.24 -3.85
CA ASP A 88 -7.49 -20.20 -4.83
C ASP A 88 -6.04 -19.71 -4.73
N ARG A 89 -5.48 -19.28 -5.87
CA ARG A 89 -4.19 -18.61 -5.99
C ARG A 89 -4.32 -17.40 -6.88
N SER A 90 -3.97 -16.22 -6.36
CA SER A 90 -4.03 -14.96 -7.08
C SER A 90 -2.78 -14.10 -6.86
N GLN A 91 -2.70 -12.97 -7.57
CA GLN A 91 -1.62 -12.01 -7.46
C GLN A 91 -2.18 -10.65 -7.04
N THR A 92 -1.43 -9.91 -6.23
CA THR A 92 -1.71 -8.50 -5.92
C THR A 92 -0.42 -7.70 -5.93
N GLU A 93 -0.50 -6.44 -6.36
CA GLU A 93 0.64 -5.53 -6.35
C GLU A 93 0.85 -4.85 -4.99
N ARG A 94 -0.16 -4.90 -4.10
CA ARG A 94 -0.15 -4.17 -2.83
C ARG A 94 -0.81 -4.94 -1.70
N LEU A 95 -0.28 -4.78 -0.49
CA LEU A 95 -0.81 -5.33 0.75
C LEU A 95 -1.93 -4.45 1.32
N ARG A 96 -3.07 -4.48 0.62
CA ARG A 96 -4.36 -4.00 1.10
C ARG A 96 -5.41 -5.00 0.66
N LEU A 97 -5.69 -5.95 1.55
CA LEU A 97 -6.59 -7.07 1.28
C LEU A 97 -7.88 -6.83 2.04
N PHE A 98 -8.97 -6.67 1.31
CA PHE A 98 -10.26 -6.37 1.88
C PHE A 98 -11.34 -7.10 1.09
N HIS A 99 -12.14 -7.89 1.80
CA HIS A 99 -13.20 -8.72 1.22
C HIS A 99 -14.51 -8.47 1.99
N PHE A 100 -15.62 -8.39 1.25
CA PHE A 100 -16.95 -8.40 1.84
C PHE A 100 -17.48 -9.84 1.82
N GLY A 101 -17.76 -10.40 3.00
CA GLY A 101 -18.22 -11.79 3.13
C GLY A 101 -17.11 -12.80 2.84
N VAL A 102 -17.48 -13.96 2.28
CA VAL A 102 -16.54 -15.02 1.92
C VAL A 102 -15.70 -14.62 0.69
N PRO A 103 -14.37 -14.76 0.72
CA PRO A 103 -13.50 -14.35 -0.38
C PRO A 103 -13.60 -15.25 -1.61
N HIS A 104 -14.10 -16.48 -1.46
CA HIS A 104 -14.23 -17.45 -2.55
C HIS A 104 -15.41 -18.41 -2.29
N PRO A 105 -16.18 -18.85 -3.31
CA PRO A 105 -17.30 -19.78 -3.12
C PRO A 105 -16.89 -21.16 -2.56
N GLY A 106 -15.61 -21.52 -2.71
CA GLY A 106 -15.04 -22.77 -2.21
C GLY A 106 -14.66 -22.76 -0.72
N VAL A 107 -14.95 -21.68 0.01
CA VAL A 107 -14.73 -21.62 1.47
C VAL A 107 -16.01 -21.31 2.24
N GLU A 108 -16.09 -21.81 3.47
CA GLU A 108 -17.17 -21.50 4.39
C GLU A 108 -16.82 -20.27 5.25
N GLU A 109 -17.83 -19.49 5.64
CA GLU A 109 -17.64 -18.33 6.52
C GLU A 109 -16.95 -18.73 7.83
N GLY A 110 -15.90 -18.00 8.21
CA GLY A 110 -15.12 -18.25 9.42
C GLY A 110 -14.24 -19.50 9.40
N LYS A 111 -14.18 -20.26 8.31
CA LYS A 111 -13.36 -21.48 8.17
C LYS A 111 -12.41 -21.39 6.98
N TRP A 112 -11.59 -20.35 6.98
CA TRP A 112 -10.58 -20.15 5.95
C TRP A 112 -9.46 -19.28 6.49
N SER A 113 -8.34 -19.31 5.79
CA SER A 113 -7.19 -18.49 6.09
C SER A 113 -6.45 -18.14 4.79
N MET A 114 -5.60 -17.15 4.85
CA MET A 114 -4.92 -16.61 3.68
C MET A 114 -3.46 -16.36 3.99
N ARG A 115 -2.58 -16.77 3.07
CA ARG A 115 -1.16 -16.42 3.09
C ARG A 115 -0.86 -15.48 1.95
N VAL A 116 -0.14 -14.41 2.24
CA VAL A 116 0.36 -13.49 1.22
C VAL A 116 1.87 -13.40 1.34
N GLN A 117 2.57 -13.63 0.24
CA GLN A 117 4.04 -13.70 0.21
C GLN A 117 4.59 -12.99 -1.02
N GLY A 118 5.67 -12.23 -0.83
CA GLY A 118 6.37 -11.54 -1.90
C GLY A 118 7.60 -10.81 -1.35
N GLY A 119 8.44 -10.33 -2.26
CA GLY A 119 9.61 -9.51 -1.95
C GLY A 119 9.31 -8.03 -2.12
N VAL A 120 9.92 -7.20 -1.30
CA VAL A 120 9.83 -5.73 -1.41
C VAL A 120 11.22 -5.10 -1.48
N VAL A 121 11.30 -3.97 -2.17
CA VAL A 121 12.52 -3.18 -2.33
C VAL A 121 12.23 -1.70 -2.08
N THR A 122 13.21 -1.01 -1.52
CA THR A 122 13.21 0.43 -1.32
C THR A 122 14.46 1.03 -1.95
N GLU A 123 14.37 2.29 -2.39
CA GLU A 123 15.51 3.05 -2.91
C GLU A 123 16.27 3.78 -1.79
N GLU A 124 15.69 3.83 -0.58
CA GLU A 124 16.24 4.57 0.55
C GLU A 124 16.61 3.63 1.69
N THR A 125 17.78 3.87 2.28
CA THR A 125 18.16 3.19 3.52
C THR A 125 17.65 3.99 4.70
N GLY A 126 17.00 3.33 5.66
CA GLY A 126 16.48 4.00 6.85
C GLY A 126 15.74 3.07 7.78
N VAL A 127 15.14 3.66 8.82
CA VAL A 127 14.26 2.95 9.74
C VAL A 127 12.85 2.94 9.15
N PHE A 128 12.32 1.74 8.92
CA PHE A 128 10.94 1.55 8.48
C PHE A 128 10.06 1.18 9.66
N THR A 129 8.91 1.86 9.78
CA THR A 129 7.87 1.48 10.73
C THR A 129 6.80 0.71 9.99
N PHE A 130 6.64 -0.57 10.33
CA PHE A 130 5.52 -1.38 9.86
C PHE A 130 4.34 -1.24 10.80
N ALA A 131 3.14 -1.31 10.23
CA ALA A 131 1.89 -1.30 10.98
C ALA A 131 0.91 -2.27 10.34
N LEU A 132 0.10 -2.91 11.18
CA LEU A 132 -0.90 -3.88 10.78
C LEU A 132 -2.29 -3.31 11.10
N ALA A 133 -3.08 -3.06 10.05
CA ALA A 133 -4.50 -2.80 10.18
C ALA A 133 -5.24 -4.08 9.78
N GLN A 134 -6.00 -4.65 10.70
CA GLN A 134 -6.61 -5.98 10.54
C GLN A 134 -8.08 -5.99 10.98
N VAL A 135 -8.83 -6.91 10.38
CA VAL A 135 -10.13 -7.40 10.85
C VAL A 135 -10.02 -8.91 10.84
N GLY A 136 -10.14 -9.53 12.02
CA GLY A 136 -9.66 -10.90 12.24
C GLY A 136 -8.19 -10.93 12.67
N GLY A 137 -7.63 -12.14 12.84
CA GLY A 137 -6.25 -12.33 13.27
C GLY A 137 -5.30 -12.39 12.06
N ALA A 138 -4.20 -11.64 12.14
CA ALA A 138 -3.14 -11.67 11.15
C ALA A 138 -1.76 -11.54 11.80
N ARG A 139 -0.74 -12.04 11.11
CA ARG A 139 0.65 -11.93 11.53
C ARG A 139 1.52 -11.52 10.34
N VAL A 140 2.47 -10.62 10.57
CA VAL A 140 3.44 -10.17 9.57
C VAL A 140 4.80 -10.73 9.92
N LEU A 141 5.44 -11.34 8.94
CA LEU A 141 6.78 -11.89 9.04
C LEU A 141 7.69 -11.18 8.04
N VAL A 142 8.92 -10.88 8.47
CA VAL A 142 10.01 -10.40 7.63
C VAL A 142 11.18 -11.38 7.78
N ASP A 143 11.62 -11.96 6.66
CA ASP A 143 12.66 -13.00 6.63
C ASP A 143 12.42 -14.15 7.62
N GLY A 144 11.15 -14.57 7.74
CA GLY A 144 10.71 -15.64 8.64
C GLY A 144 10.56 -15.24 10.11
N ASN A 145 10.91 -13.99 10.49
CA ASN A 145 10.75 -13.50 11.85
C ASN A 145 9.42 -12.75 12.01
N VAL A 146 8.68 -13.04 13.07
CA VAL A 146 7.44 -12.33 13.40
C VAL A 146 7.76 -10.91 13.85
N VAL A 147 7.30 -9.91 13.08
CA VAL A 147 7.51 -8.49 13.39
C VAL A 147 6.24 -7.80 13.91
N LEU A 148 5.06 -8.30 13.54
CA LEU A 148 3.76 -7.86 14.05
C LEU A 148 2.90 -9.10 14.28
N ASP A 149 2.34 -9.25 15.48
CA ASP A 149 1.53 -10.41 15.86
C ASP A 149 0.14 -9.99 16.32
N GLY A 150 -0.75 -9.79 15.34
CA GLY A 150 -2.15 -9.45 15.58
C GLY A 150 -3.03 -10.62 16.01
N ILE A 151 -2.47 -11.82 16.23
CA ILE A 151 -3.19 -13.00 16.71
C ILE A 151 -2.96 -13.17 18.21
N ALA A 152 -1.69 -13.21 18.63
CA ALA A 152 -1.34 -13.43 20.04
C ALA A 152 -1.21 -12.12 20.83
N SER A 153 -1.05 -10.97 20.17
CA SER A 153 -0.89 -9.65 20.80
C SER A 153 -1.59 -8.56 19.97
N PRO A 154 -2.93 -8.61 19.87
CA PRO A 154 -3.74 -7.79 18.95
C PRO A 154 -3.78 -6.30 19.30
#